data_AF-A0A6G8Q551-F1
#
_entry.id   AF-A0A6G8Q551-F1
#
_cell.length_a   1.000
_cell.length_b   1.000
_cell.length_c   1.000
_cell.angle_alpha   90.00
_cell.angle_beta   90.00
_cell.angle_gamma   90.00
#
_symmetry.space_group_name_H-M   'P 1'
#
loop_
_entity.id
_entity.type
_entity.pdbx_description
1 polymer ?
#
loop_
_entity_poly.entity_id
_entity_poly.type
_entity_poly.pdbx_seq_one_letter_code
_entity_poly.pdbx_strand_id
1 'polypeptide(L)'
;MSDMGDATVAYLNQLREETMRLAWGEEASPEDRRRIVSAAVIFGRQFEERISGRPVGDGEEETRRLLMDLMNRVVREFAAREGVETDEAAGFLGEVGTRDRVLEFSEVLDAHAESGRPLDELLREAVEARRERAFRARRGPG
;
A
#
# COMPACT_ATOMS: atom_id res chain seq x y z
N MET A 1 -15.80 -14.78 -7.68
CA MET A 1 -14.64 -13.88 -7.53
C MET A 1 -15.05 -12.66 -6.71
N SER A 2 -15.30 -12.82 -5.40
CA SER A 2 -15.81 -11.71 -4.56
C SER A 2 -15.14 -11.57 -3.20
N ASP A 3 -14.26 -12.48 -2.78
CA ASP A 3 -13.63 -12.45 -1.43
C ASP A 3 -12.79 -11.19 -1.18
N MET A 4 -12.00 -10.78 -2.16
CA MET A 4 -11.08 -9.66 -1.96
C MET A 4 -11.79 -8.31 -2.04
N GLY A 5 -12.89 -8.20 -2.81
CA GLY A 5 -13.80 -7.03 -2.85
C GLY A 5 -14.29 -6.64 -1.46
N ASP A 6 -14.67 -7.70 -0.74
CA ASP A 6 -15.13 -7.65 0.64
C ASP A 6 -14.02 -7.22 1.60
N ALA A 7 -12.80 -7.74 1.43
CA ALA A 7 -11.65 -7.39 2.26
C ALA A 7 -11.30 -5.89 2.22
N THR A 8 -11.30 -5.25 1.03
CA THR A 8 -11.04 -3.80 0.91
C THR A 8 -12.03 -2.98 1.74
N VAL A 9 -13.32 -3.31 1.65
CA VAL A 9 -14.39 -2.64 2.40
C VAL A 9 -14.27 -2.93 3.89
N ALA A 10 -13.97 -4.17 4.26
CA ALA A 10 -13.77 -4.58 5.65
C ALA A 10 -12.62 -3.81 6.32
N TYR A 11 -11.49 -3.62 5.62
CA TYR A 11 -10.39 -2.82 6.16
C TYR A 11 -10.76 -1.35 6.28
N LEU A 12 -11.43 -0.77 5.29
CA LEU A 12 -11.92 0.63 5.38
C LEU A 12 -12.86 0.84 6.57
N ASN A 13 -13.75 -0.13 6.85
CA ASN A 13 -14.67 -0.06 7.98
C ASN A 13 -14.00 -0.16 9.36
N GLN A 14 -12.75 -0.60 9.42
CA GLN A 14 -11.95 -0.62 10.65
C GLN A 14 -11.24 0.71 10.91
N LEU A 15 -11.20 1.61 9.93
CA LEU A 15 -10.51 2.89 10.02
C LEU A 15 -11.47 4.02 10.36
N ARG A 16 -11.08 4.88 11.30
CA ARG A 16 -11.81 6.11 11.57
C ARG A 16 -11.53 7.13 10.48
N GLU A 17 -12.53 7.95 10.18
CA GLU A 17 -12.42 9.03 9.20
C GLU A 17 -11.27 10.00 9.51
N GLU A 18 -11.04 10.31 10.80
CA GLU A 18 -9.92 11.15 11.25
C GLU A 18 -8.57 10.55 10.84
N THR A 19 -8.39 9.25 11.06
CA THR A 19 -7.14 8.52 10.72
C THR A 19 -6.94 8.44 9.22
N MET A 20 -8.00 8.19 8.45
CA MET A 20 -7.92 8.19 6.98
C MET A 20 -7.52 9.57 6.43
N ARG A 21 -8.09 10.65 6.98
CA ARG A 21 -7.67 12.03 6.61
C ARG A 21 -6.24 12.32 7.03
N LEU A 22 -5.81 11.83 8.19
CA LEU A 22 -4.42 11.99 8.66
C LEU A 22 -3.42 11.32 7.70
N ALA A 23 -3.75 10.10 7.25
CA ALA A 23 -2.91 9.27 6.40
C ALA A 23 -2.86 9.77 4.95
N TRP A 24 -4.04 10.07 4.38
CA TRP A 24 -4.19 10.26 2.94
C TRP A 24 -4.57 11.70 2.54
N GLY A 25 -4.91 12.54 3.51
CA GLY A 25 -5.31 13.94 3.31
C GLY A 25 -6.82 14.12 3.25
N GLU A 26 -7.27 15.36 3.48
CA GLU A 26 -8.70 15.70 3.44
C GLU A 26 -9.28 15.63 2.02
N GLU A 27 -8.44 15.89 1.02
CA GLU A 27 -8.81 15.89 -0.41
C GLU A 27 -8.93 14.48 -1.00
N ALA A 28 -8.45 13.44 -0.31
CA ALA A 28 -8.54 12.07 -0.83
C ALA A 28 -10.00 11.61 -0.84
N SER A 29 -10.54 11.40 -2.04
CA SER A 29 -11.92 10.97 -2.22
C SER A 29 -12.14 9.55 -1.64
N PRO A 30 -13.39 9.17 -1.30
CA PRO A 30 -13.68 7.79 -0.88
C PRO A 30 -13.21 6.75 -1.91
N GLU A 31 -13.25 7.10 -3.20
CA GLU A 31 -12.75 6.24 -4.27
C GLU A 31 -11.24 6.08 -4.22
N ASP A 32 -10.48 7.17 -4.04
CA ASP A 32 -9.02 7.11 -3.93
C ASP A 32 -8.58 6.27 -2.73
N ARG A 33 -9.25 6.46 -1.59
CA ARG A 33 -9.00 5.68 -0.37
C ARG A 33 -9.24 4.18 -0.61
N ARG A 34 -10.34 3.85 -1.29
CA ARG A 34 -10.64 2.47 -1.70
C ARG A 34 -9.57 1.92 -2.65
N ARG A 35 -9.14 2.70 -3.65
CA ARG A 35 -8.09 2.32 -4.60
C ARG A 35 -6.75 2.10 -3.89
N ILE A 36 -6.37 2.94 -2.91
CA ILE A 36 -5.17 2.76 -2.09
C ILE A 36 -5.22 1.45 -1.32
N VAL A 37 -6.30 1.18 -0.59
CA VAL A 37 -6.46 -0.06 0.18
C VAL A 37 -6.47 -1.29 -0.74
N SER A 38 -7.18 -1.22 -1.86
CA SER A 38 -7.23 -2.28 -2.87
C SER A 38 -5.82 -2.60 -3.40
N ALA A 39 -5.05 -1.58 -3.76
CA ALA A 39 -3.68 -1.72 -4.23
C ALA A 39 -2.74 -2.30 -3.15
N ALA A 40 -2.87 -1.88 -1.89
CA ALA A 40 -2.06 -2.39 -0.79
C ALA A 40 -2.30 -3.88 -0.52
N VAL A 41 -3.57 -4.32 -0.54
CA VAL A 41 -3.92 -5.75 -0.39
C VAL A 41 -3.35 -6.59 -1.53
N ILE A 42 -3.47 -6.11 -2.78
CA ILE A 42 -2.89 -6.78 -3.95
C ILE A 42 -1.36 -6.85 -3.82
N PHE A 43 -0.73 -5.73 -3.46
CA PHE A 43 0.71 -5.63 -3.34
C PHE A 43 1.25 -6.59 -2.29
N GLY A 44 0.73 -6.57 -1.06
CA GLY A 44 1.18 -7.44 0.03
C GLY A 44 1.09 -8.91 -0.35
N ARG A 45 -0.05 -9.34 -0.92
CA ARG A 45 -0.22 -10.73 -1.38
C ARG A 45 0.78 -11.12 -2.47
N GLN A 46 0.92 -10.29 -3.50
CA GLN A 46 1.84 -10.55 -4.61
C GLN A 46 3.31 -10.55 -4.15
N PHE A 47 3.65 -9.70 -3.18
CA PHE A 47 4.98 -9.64 -2.58
C PHE A 47 5.26 -10.92 -1.78
N GLU A 48 4.36 -11.34 -0.89
CA GLU A 48 4.49 -12.55 -0.09
C GLU A 48 4.60 -13.81 -0.95
N GLU A 49 3.72 -13.95 -1.96
CA GLU A 49 3.78 -15.04 -2.94
C GLU A 49 5.15 -15.06 -3.66
N ARG A 50 5.71 -13.89 -3.95
CA ARG A 50 6.94 -13.76 -4.73
C ARG A 50 8.21 -14.01 -3.90
N ILE A 51 8.22 -13.60 -2.63
CA ILE A 51 9.32 -13.82 -1.69
C ILE A 51 9.33 -15.28 -1.21
N SER A 52 8.17 -15.89 -0.98
CA SER A 52 8.07 -17.30 -0.58
C SER A 52 8.41 -18.27 -1.72
N GLY A 53 8.25 -17.84 -2.98
CA GLY A 53 8.37 -18.72 -4.16
C GLY A 53 9.74 -18.79 -4.84
N ARG A 54 10.71 -17.92 -4.53
CA ARG A 54 12.08 -18.01 -5.08
C ARG A 54 13.12 -17.39 -4.14
N PRO A 55 14.32 -18.00 -4.00
CA PRO A 55 15.47 -17.24 -3.52
C PRO A 55 15.72 -16.07 -4.47
N VAL A 56 15.74 -14.85 -3.93
CA VAL A 56 16.21 -13.67 -4.66
C VAL A 56 17.71 -13.88 -4.87
N GLY A 57 18.17 -14.02 -6.10
CA GLY A 57 19.61 -14.11 -6.33
C GLY A 57 20.27 -12.78 -5.99
N ASP A 58 21.53 -12.83 -5.54
CA ASP A 58 22.25 -11.70 -4.93
C ASP A 58 22.61 -10.56 -5.93
N GLY A 59 22.04 -10.57 -7.14
CA GLY A 59 22.32 -9.62 -8.20
C GLY A 59 21.35 -8.43 -8.22
N GLU A 60 21.89 -7.21 -8.36
CA GLU A 60 21.11 -5.98 -8.56
C GLU A 60 20.18 -6.06 -9.79
N GLU A 61 20.66 -6.66 -10.88
CA GLU A 61 19.87 -6.85 -12.11
C GLU A 61 18.70 -7.82 -11.90
N GLU A 62 18.91 -8.89 -11.13
CA GLU A 62 17.86 -9.85 -10.81
C GLU A 62 16.83 -9.25 -9.87
N THR A 63 17.28 -8.48 -8.88
CA THR A 63 16.40 -7.70 -7.99
C THR A 63 15.56 -6.70 -8.78
N ARG A 64 16.16 -5.97 -9.72
CA ARG A 64 15.44 -5.02 -10.59
C ARG A 64 14.36 -5.71 -11.42
N ARG A 65 14.70 -6.83 -12.07
CA ARG A 65 13.72 -7.62 -12.85
C ARG A 65 12.60 -8.15 -11.98
N LEU A 66 12.92 -8.64 -10.78
CA LEU A 66 11.95 -9.12 -9.81
C LEU A 66 10.95 -8.02 -9.41
N LEU A 67 11.44 -6.82 -9.14
CA LEU A 67 10.59 -5.67 -8.79
C LEU A 67 9.73 -5.23 -9.98
N MET A 68 10.28 -5.20 -11.20
CA MET A 68 9.50 -4.89 -12.41
C MET A 68 8.39 -5.92 -12.65
N ASP A 69 8.69 -7.20 -12.52
CA ASP A 69 7.70 -8.28 -12.67
C ASP A 69 6.60 -8.20 -11.60
N LEU A 70 6.97 -7.90 -10.35
CA LEU A 70 6.02 -7.69 -9.25
C LEU A 70 5.09 -6.52 -9.57
N MET A 71 5.64 -5.36 -9.93
CA MET A 71 4.85 -4.17 -10.24
C MET A 71 3.93 -4.41 -11.44
N ASN A 72 4.41 -5.10 -12.49
CA ASN A 72 3.59 -5.45 -13.64
C ASN A 72 2.40 -6.34 -13.26
N ARG A 73 2.56 -7.27 -12.31
CA ARG A 73 1.46 -8.09 -11.81
C ARG A 73 0.46 -7.29 -11.00
N VAL A 74 0.96 -6.45 -10.08
CA VAL A 74 0.12 -5.57 -9.26
C VAL A 74 -0.72 -4.65 -10.14
N VAL A 75 -0.11 -4.01 -11.15
CA VAL A 75 -0.83 -3.14 -12.10
C VAL A 75 -1.92 -3.91 -12.85
N ARG A 76 -1.62 -5.09 -13.38
CA ARG A 76 -2.61 -5.89 -14.15
C ARG A 76 -3.78 -6.34 -13.30
N GLU A 77 -3.50 -6.81 -12.08
CA GLU A 77 -4.54 -7.26 -11.17
C GLU A 77 -5.38 -6.09 -10.66
N PHE A 78 -4.74 -4.96 -10.33
CA PHE A 78 -5.43 -3.74 -9.96
C PHE A 78 -6.35 -3.26 -11.09
N ALA A 79 -5.84 -3.18 -12.32
CA ALA A 79 -6.63 -2.79 -13.50
C ALA A 79 -7.88 -3.67 -13.67
N ALA A 80 -7.70 -5.00 -13.66
CA ALA A 80 -8.79 -5.96 -13.80
C ALA A 80 -9.83 -5.84 -12.68
N ARG A 81 -9.38 -5.55 -11.45
CA ARG A 81 -10.24 -5.47 -10.28
C ARG A 81 -11.02 -4.16 -10.20
N GLU A 82 -10.37 -3.06 -10.56
CA GLU A 82 -10.98 -1.74 -10.58
C GLU A 82 -11.82 -1.51 -11.84
N GLY A 83 -11.73 -2.41 -12.84
CA GLY A 83 -12.44 -2.28 -14.10
C GLY A 83 -11.91 -1.13 -14.95
N VAL A 84 -10.61 -0.84 -14.83
CA VAL A 84 -9.93 0.26 -15.52
C VAL A 84 -8.87 -0.27 -16.48
N GLU A 85 -8.44 0.58 -17.40
CA GLU A 85 -7.36 0.23 -18.33
C GLU A 85 -6.02 0.09 -17.61
N THR A 86 -5.13 -0.74 -18.16
CA THR A 86 -3.81 -0.99 -17.58
C THR A 86 -2.97 0.28 -17.49
N ASP A 87 -3.11 1.20 -18.46
CA ASP A 87 -2.39 2.48 -18.46
C ASP A 87 -2.92 3.43 -17.36
N GLU A 88 -4.23 3.41 -17.08
CA GLU A 88 -4.82 4.17 -15.97
C GLU A 88 -4.32 3.62 -14.62
N ALA A 89 -4.34 2.30 -14.46
CA ALA A 89 -3.79 1.62 -13.29
C ALA A 89 -2.31 1.94 -13.07
N ALA A 90 -1.50 1.92 -14.14
CA ALA A 90 -0.10 2.27 -14.09
C ALA A 90 0.12 3.75 -13.73
N GLY A 91 -0.73 4.65 -14.25
CA GLY A 91 -0.70 6.07 -13.89
C GLY A 91 -0.98 6.30 -12.41
N PHE A 92 -2.02 5.67 -11.86
CA PHE A 92 -2.36 5.73 -10.45
C PHE A 92 -1.23 5.20 -9.56
N LEU A 93 -0.74 3.99 -9.82
CA LEU A 93 0.31 3.35 -9.02
C LEU A 93 1.70 3.97 -9.25
N GLY A 94 1.90 4.69 -10.35
CA GLY A 94 3.13 5.40 -10.68
C GLY A 94 3.26 6.76 -9.98
N GLU A 95 2.16 7.33 -9.49
CA GLU A 95 2.20 8.57 -8.71
C GLU A 95 2.92 8.34 -7.38
N VAL A 96 3.95 9.13 -7.10
CA VAL A 96 4.80 8.98 -5.90
C VAL A 96 3.97 9.00 -4.62
N GLY A 97 3.04 9.94 -4.49
CA GLY A 97 2.18 10.06 -3.30
C GLY A 97 1.30 8.83 -3.10
N THR A 98 0.71 8.31 -4.17
CA THR A 98 -0.12 7.11 -4.13
C THR A 98 0.70 5.87 -3.80
N ARG A 99 1.86 5.69 -4.44
CA ARG A 99 2.76 4.57 -4.16
C ARG A 99 3.21 4.54 -2.70
N ASP A 100 3.60 5.69 -2.15
CA ASP A 100 4.06 5.77 -0.76
C ASP A 100 2.93 5.42 0.22
N ARG A 101 1.69 5.84 -0.07
CA ARG A 101 0.51 5.48 0.73
C ARG A 101 0.17 3.99 0.65
N VAL A 102 0.32 3.40 -0.54
CA VAL A 102 0.10 1.96 -0.77
C VAL A 102 1.11 1.13 0.02
N LEU A 103 2.39 1.50 -0.03
CA LEU A 103 3.45 0.81 0.72
C LEU A 103 3.26 0.97 2.23
N GLU A 104 3.01 2.20 2.72
CA GLU A 104 2.75 2.46 4.14
C GLU A 104 1.56 1.64 4.65
N PHE A 105 0.46 1.56 3.87
CA PHE A 105 -0.69 0.78 4.28
C PHE A 105 -0.46 -0.74 4.18
N SER A 106 0.34 -1.21 3.22
CA SER A 106 0.73 -2.63 3.14
C SER A 106 1.50 -3.05 4.40
N GLU A 107 2.47 -2.25 4.85
CA GLU A 107 3.21 -2.52 6.09
C GLU A 107 2.30 -2.54 7.32
N VAL A 108 1.27 -1.67 7.34
CA VAL A 108 0.26 -1.65 8.41
C VAL A 108 -0.62 -2.91 8.39
N LEU A 109 -0.98 -3.42 7.21
CA LEU A 109 -1.72 -4.67 7.07
C LEU A 109 -0.91 -5.87 7.59
N ASP A 110 0.39 -5.92 7.28
CA ASP A 110 1.29 -6.95 7.77
C ASP A 110 1.39 -6.89 9.30
N ALA A 111 1.64 -5.70 9.85
CA ALA A 111 1.70 -5.50 11.31
C ALA A 111 0.37 -5.85 12.01
N HIS A 112 -0.77 -5.57 11.37
CA HIS A 112 -2.09 -5.94 11.86
C HIS A 112 -2.25 -7.47 11.91
N ALA A 113 -1.86 -8.16 10.84
CA ALA A 113 -1.94 -9.62 10.76
C ALA A 113 -1.02 -10.32 11.78
N GLU A 114 0.18 -9.78 12.02
CA GLU A 114 1.15 -10.35 12.96
C GLU A 114 0.79 -10.10 14.43
N SER A 115 0.34 -8.89 14.74
CA SER A 115 0.14 -8.45 16.14
C SER A 115 -1.30 -8.58 16.63
N GLY A 116 -2.28 -8.63 15.72
CA GLY A 116 -3.71 -8.56 16.05
C GLY A 116 -4.16 -7.21 16.60
N ARG A 117 -3.30 -6.18 16.60
CA ARG A 117 -3.63 -4.84 17.08
C ARG A 117 -4.63 -4.14 16.15
N PRO A 118 -5.46 -3.20 16.62
CA PRO A 118 -6.42 -2.49 15.78
C PRO A 118 -5.75 -1.76 14.60
N LEU A 119 -6.31 -1.90 13.40
CA LEU A 119 -5.79 -1.31 12.17
C LEU A 119 -5.72 0.23 12.23
N ASP A 120 -6.72 0.86 12.85
CA ASP A 120 -6.78 2.32 13.05
C ASP A 120 -5.60 2.84 13.87
N GLU A 121 -5.23 2.12 14.94
CA GLU A 121 -4.11 2.50 15.81
C GLU A 121 -2.78 2.37 15.07
N LEU A 122 -2.56 1.25 14.37
CA LEU A 122 -1.34 0.99 13.61
C LEU A 122 -1.14 2.02 12.49
N LEU A 123 -2.21 2.35 11.74
CA LEU A 123 -2.13 3.37 10.70
C LEU A 123 -1.79 4.74 11.29
N ARG A 124 -2.41 5.11 12.41
CA ARG A 124 -2.13 6.38 13.08
C ARG A 124 -0.66 6.47 13.50
N GLU A 125 -0.14 5.42 14.14
CA GLU A 125 1.27 5.33 14.56
C GLU A 125 2.23 5.45 13.37
N ALA A 126 1.96 4.74 12.28
CA ALA A 126 2.79 4.80 11.06
C ALA A 126 2.88 6.23 10.50
N VAL A 127 1.73 6.91 10.41
CA VAL A 127 1.64 8.28 9.89
C VAL A 127 2.33 9.29 10.82
N GLU A 128 2.14 9.16 12.13
CA GLU A 128 2.80 10.01 13.12
C GLU A 128 4.32 9.83 13.07
N ALA A 129 4.81 8.58 12.99
CA ALA A 129 6.23 8.27 12.85
C ALA A 129 6.82 8.83 11.55
N ARG A 130 6.08 8.77 10.43
CA ARG A 130 6.51 9.40 9.16
C ARG A 130 6.62 10.92 9.31
N ARG A 131 5.64 11.58 9.92
CA ARG A 131 5.66 13.05 10.14
C ARG A 131 6.82 13.46 11.04
N GLU A 132 7.09 12.70 12.08
CA GLU A 132 8.20 12.95 12.99
C GLU A 132 9.55 12.82 12.26
N ARG A 133 9.74 11.75 11.46
CA ARG A 133 10.93 11.58 10.63
C ARG A 133 11.12 12.74 9.65
N ALA A 134 10.04 13.17 8.98
CA ALA A 134 10.08 14.31 8.07
C ALA A 134 10.44 15.63 8.79
N PHE A 135 9.92 15.82 10.01
CA PHE A 135 10.26 16.97 10.84
C PHE A 135 11.74 16.98 11.25
N ARG A 136 12.27 15.83 11.69
CA ARG A 136 13.70 15.68 12.03
C ARG A 136 14.60 15.93 10.82
N ALA A 137 14.25 15.38 9.65
CA ALA A 137 15.02 15.58 8.41
C ALA A 137 15.10 17.06 7.99
N ARG A 138 14.06 17.85 8.24
CA ARG A 138 14.02 19.30 7.93
C ARG A 138 14.88 20.16 8.85
N ARG A 139 15.24 19.67 10.04
CA ARG A 139 16.05 20.44 11.01
C ARG A 139 17.55 20.23 10.86
N GLY A 140 18.00 19.26 10.06
CA GLY A 140 19.41 18.89 9.95
C GLY A 140 19.98 18.34 11.28
N PRO A 141 21.15 17.68 11.28
CA PRO A 141 21.88 17.49 12.52
C PRO A 141 22.26 18.89 13.03
N GLY A 142 21.82 19.23 14.25
CA GLY A 142 22.23 20.46 14.93
C GLY A 142 23.72 20.48 15.22
#